data_AF-A0A9E5Z193-F1
#
_entry.id   AF-A0A9E5Z193-F1
#
_cell.length_a   1.000
_cell.length_b   1.000
_cell.length_c   1.000
_cell.angle_alpha   90.00
_cell.angle_beta   90.00
_cell.angle_gamma   90.00
#
_symmetry.space_group_name_H-M   'P 1'
#
loop_
_entity.id
_entity.type
_entity.pdbx_description
1 polymer ?
#
loop_
_entity_poly.entity_id
_entity_poly.type
_entity_poly.pdbx_seq_one_letter_code
_entity_poly.pdbx_strand_id
1 'polypeptide(L)'
;MRAVIYNKYGSPDVLVFQEIAKPDLTDDGVLVRVRAASINPLDWYTMTGTPYVGRVLNPQATVVIAGAPKGNSLLDPLGHIFKLRVAALRSSQICPGVVDKSDF
;
A
#
# COMPACT_ATOMS: atom_id res chain seq x y z
N MET A 1 -20.31 10.42 1.91
CA MET A 1 -20.24 9.32 2.90
C MET A 1 -19.03 9.49 3.78
N ARG A 2 -19.00 8.84 4.95
CA ARG A 2 -17.87 8.90 5.90
C ARG A 2 -16.88 7.79 5.60
N ALA A 3 -15.59 8.11 5.57
CA ALA A 3 -14.51 7.16 5.30
C ALA A 3 -13.26 7.48 6.14
N VAL A 4 -12.41 6.47 6.34
CA VAL A 4 -11.04 6.64 6.86
C VAL A 4 -10.10 6.56 5.67
N ILE A 5 -9.27 7.58 5.48
CA ILE A 5 -8.36 7.72 4.32
C ILE A 5 -6.93 8.05 4.80
N TYR A 6 -5.93 7.82 3.95
CA TYR A 6 -4.55 8.25 4.16
C TYR A 6 -3.86 8.44 2.81
N ASN A 7 -3.15 9.54 2.59
CA ASN A 7 -2.48 9.81 1.30
C ASN A 7 -0.96 9.60 1.35
N LYS A 8 -0.43 9.19 2.51
CA LYS A 8 1.00 8.96 2.74
C LYS A 8 1.21 7.71 3.55
N TYR A 9 2.33 7.04 3.33
CA TYR A 9 2.73 5.91 4.17
C TYR A 9 3.09 6.40 5.59
N GLY A 10 2.74 5.64 6.62
CA GLY A 10 3.11 5.98 8.00
C GLY A 10 2.54 5.06 9.07
N SER A 11 2.65 5.50 10.33
CA SER A 11 1.96 4.89 11.48
C SER A 11 0.44 5.13 11.37
N PRO A 12 -0.38 4.48 12.22
CA PRO A 12 -1.82 4.75 12.25
C PRO A 12 -2.21 6.24 12.38
N ASP A 13 -1.30 7.11 12.80
CA ASP A 13 -1.51 8.57 12.90
C ASP A 13 -1.73 9.25 11.54
N VAL A 14 -1.40 8.60 10.42
CA VAL A 14 -1.69 9.12 9.07
C VAL A 14 -3.14 8.92 8.65
N LEU A 15 -3.91 8.10 9.38
CA LEU A 15 -5.32 7.84 9.09
C LEU A 15 -6.16 9.05 9.49
N VAL A 16 -6.93 9.57 8.55
CA VAL A 16 -7.85 10.68 8.79
C VAL A 16 -9.28 10.27 8.47
N PHE A 17 -10.20 10.67 9.34
CA PHE A 17 -11.62 10.52 9.09
C PHE A 17 -12.12 11.70 8.25
N GLN A 18 -12.80 11.42 7.15
CA GLN A 18 -13.27 12.45 6.22
C GLN A 18 -14.66 12.13 5.66
N GLU A 19 -15.43 13.18 5.37
CA GLU A 19 -16.61 13.08 4.50
C GLU A 19 -16.17 13.22 3.04
N ILE A 20 -16.43 12.18 2.26
CA ILE A 20 -16.13 12.08 0.83
C ILE A 20 -17.41 11.98 0.00
N ALA A 21 -17.35 12.18 -1.30
CA ALA A 21 -18.49 11.92 -2.18
C ALA A 21 -18.90 10.44 -2.14
N LYS A 22 -20.16 10.15 -2.44
CA LYS A 22 -20.61 8.77 -2.60
C LYS A 22 -20.16 8.30 -3.99
N PRO A 23 -19.56 7.12 -4.15
CA PRO A 23 -19.17 6.61 -5.46
C PRO A 23 -20.38 6.46 -6.39
N ASP A 24 -20.16 6.72 -7.67
CA ASP A 24 -21.14 6.47 -8.73
C ASP A 24 -21.36 4.97 -8.95
N LEU A 25 -22.57 4.61 -9.38
CA LEU A 25 -22.91 3.24 -9.76
C LEU A 25 -22.61 3.06 -11.25
N THR A 26 -21.70 2.15 -11.58
CA THR A 26 -21.44 1.72 -12.97
C THR A 26 -22.43 0.62 -13.39
N ASP A 27 -22.59 0.42 -14.69
CA ASP A 27 -23.53 -0.58 -15.25
C ASP A 27 -23.28 -2.00 -14.72
N ASP A 28 -22.01 -2.38 -14.53
CA ASP A 28 -21.58 -3.68 -13.98
C ASP A 28 -21.21 -3.61 -12.48
N GLY A 29 -21.52 -2.50 -11.81
CA GLY A 29 -21.16 -2.24 -10.42
C GLY A 29 -22.28 -2.55 -9.43
N VAL A 30 -21.92 -2.70 -8.16
CA VAL A 30 -22.88 -2.74 -7.05
C VAL A 30 -22.41 -1.80 -5.95
N LEU A 31 -23.31 -0.94 -5.47
CA LEU A 31 -23.05 -0.09 -4.32
C LEU A 31 -23.44 -0.80 -3.02
N VAL A 32 -22.44 -1.08 -2.18
CA VAL A 32 -22.63 -1.74 -0.90
C VAL A 32 -22.63 -0.74 0.24
N ARG A 33 -23.65 -0.80 1.11
CA ARG A 33 -23.65 -0.05 2.37
C ARG A 33 -22.86 -0.81 3.44
N VAL A 34 -21.61 -0.39 3.63
CA VAL A 34 -20.74 -0.95 4.68
C VAL A 34 -21.34 -0.68 6.07
N ARG A 35 -21.57 -1.76 6.84
CA ARG A 35 -22.04 -1.70 8.25
C ARG A 35 -20.90 -1.94 9.23
N ALA A 36 -19.92 -2.74 8.86
CA ALA A 36 -18.70 -3.03 9.59
C ALA A 36 -17.59 -3.40 8.60
N ALA A 37 -16.34 -3.19 9.01
CA ALA A 37 -15.14 -3.62 8.30
C ALA A 37 -14.15 -4.22 9.32
N SER A 38 -13.47 -5.30 8.96
CA SER A 38 -12.39 -5.87 9.76
C SER A 38 -11.07 -5.23 9.38
N ILE A 39 -10.14 -5.16 10.35
CA ILE A 39 -8.73 -4.84 10.09
C ILE A 39 -7.96 -6.14 9.86
N ASN A 40 -7.16 -6.17 8.82
CA ASN A 40 -6.35 -7.30 8.39
C ASN A 40 -4.87 -6.89 8.35
N PRO A 41 -3.93 -7.84 8.45
CA PRO A 41 -2.50 -7.55 8.30
C PRO A 41 -2.15 -6.83 7.00
N LEU A 42 -2.90 -7.08 5.93
CA LEU A 42 -2.70 -6.41 4.64
C LEU A 42 -3.00 -4.91 4.70
N ASP A 43 -3.94 -4.47 5.54
CA ASP A 43 -4.25 -3.05 5.73
C ASP A 43 -3.04 -2.33 6.34
N TRP A 44 -2.39 -2.96 7.33
CA TRP A 44 -1.14 -2.47 7.92
C TRP A 44 -0.03 -2.39 6.88
N TYR A 45 0.19 -3.47 6.13
CA TYR A 45 1.24 -3.53 5.11
C TYR A 45 1.06 -2.45 4.05
N THR A 46 -0.17 -2.22 3.61
CA THR A 46 -0.50 -1.19 2.63
C THR A 46 -0.31 0.22 3.20
N MET A 47 -0.82 0.48 4.41
CA MET A 47 -0.70 1.78 5.09
C MET A 47 0.75 2.14 5.43
N THR A 48 1.53 1.17 5.86
CA THR A 48 2.96 1.39 6.18
C THR A 48 3.85 1.29 4.96
N GLY A 49 3.34 0.92 3.78
CA GLY A 49 4.11 0.69 2.56
C GLY A 49 5.16 -0.41 2.73
N THR A 50 4.81 -1.47 3.44
CA THR A 50 5.68 -2.63 3.66
C THR A 50 5.09 -3.88 3.01
N PRO A 51 5.92 -4.78 2.44
CA PRO A 51 7.36 -4.66 2.25
C PRO A 51 7.72 -3.56 1.23
N TYR A 52 8.89 -2.94 1.39
CA TYR A 52 9.33 -1.77 0.59
C TYR A 52 9.29 -1.98 -0.93
N VAL A 53 9.40 -3.24 -1.37
CA VAL A 53 9.23 -3.62 -2.78
C VAL A 53 7.89 -3.14 -3.36
N GLY A 54 6.81 -3.14 -2.57
CA GLY A 54 5.50 -2.61 -2.99
C GLY A 54 5.48 -1.10 -3.26
N ARG A 55 6.48 -0.34 -2.78
CA ARG A 55 6.62 1.09 -3.07
C ARG A 55 7.41 1.39 -4.36
N VAL A 56 8.16 0.42 -4.84
CA VAL A 56 9.12 0.60 -5.95
C VAL A 56 8.64 -0.11 -7.21
N LEU A 57 7.80 -1.14 -7.07
CA LEU A 57 7.23 -1.85 -8.21
C LEU A 57 6.14 -1.04 -8.91
N ASN A 58 6.11 -1.16 -10.24
CA ASN A 58 4.98 -0.74 -11.05
C ASN A 58 3.72 -1.52 -10.60
N PRO A 59 2.53 -0.87 -10.48
CA PRO A 59 1.27 -1.56 -10.16
C PRO A 59 0.94 -2.76 -11.07
N GLN A 60 1.45 -2.78 -12.30
CA GLN A 60 1.29 -3.86 -13.28
C GLN A 60 2.44 -4.88 -13.26
N ALA A 61 3.40 -4.76 -12.35
CA ALA A 61 4.55 -5.66 -12.29
C ALA A 61 4.12 -7.05 -11.79
N THR A 62 4.52 -8.09 -12.51
CA THR A 62 4.43 -9.47 -12.02
C THR A 62 5.56 -9.73 -11.02
N VAL A 63 5.20 -10.05 -9.78
CA VAL A 63 6.18 -10.42 -8.75
C VAL A 63 6.45 -11.92 -8.82
N VAL A 64 7.66 -12.28 -9.27
CA VAL A 64 8.15 -13.66 -9.19
C VAL A 64 9.02 -13.78 -7.94
N ILE A 65 8.56 -14.54 -6.94
CA ILE A 65 9.36 -14.87 -5.76
C ILE A 65 10.31 -16.01 -6.15
N ALA A 66 11.46 -15.68 -6.74
CA ALA A 66 12.55 -16.62 -6.94
C ALA A 66 13.30 -16.81 -5.60
N GLY A 67 13.63 -18.06 -5.25
CA GLY A 67 14.13 -18.45 -3.93
C GLY A 67 15.35 -17.69 -3.38
N ALA A 68 15.66 -17.94 -2.11
CA ALA A 68 16.67 -17.21 -1.33
C ALA A 68 18.06 -17.18 -2.01
N PRO A 69 18.81 -16.08 -1.88
CA PRO A 69 20.13 -15.93 -2.50
C PRO A 69 21.10 -17.03 -2.07
N LYS A 70 21.78 -17.65 -3.04
CA LYS A 70 22.83 -18.68 -2.83
C LYS A 70 24.21 -18.07 -2.56
N GLY A 71 24.30 -17.09 -1.67
CA GLY A 71 25.57 -16.47 -1.26
C GLY A 71 25.84 -16.63 0.23
N ASN A 72 26.91 -16.02 0.77
CA ASN A 72 27.40 -16.27 2.12
C ASN A 72 26.31 -15.96 3.16
N SER A 73 25.81 -17.03 3.78
CA SER A 73 24.58 -17.21 4.57
C SER A 73 24.17 -16.09 5.55
N LEU A 74 25.09 -15.24 6.02
CA LEU A 74 24.79 -14.26 7.08
C LEU A 74 24.72 -12.79 6.62
N LEU A 75 25.52 -12.38 5.63
CA LEU A 75 25.66 -10.96 5.26
C LEU A 75 24.77 -10.56 4.07
N ASP A 76 24.50 -11.49 3.17
CA ASP A 76 23.73 -11.22 1.95
C ASP A 76 22.26 -10.85 2.20
N PRO A 77 21.51 -11.53 3.09
CA PRO A 77 20.12 -11.15 3.39
C PRO A 77 20.02 -9.72 3.95
N LEU A 78 20.95 -9.35 4.85
CA LEU A 78 20.98 -8.02 5.45
C LEU A 78 21.40 -6.96 4.42
N GLY A 79 22.37 -7.26 3.57
CA GLY A 79 22.77 -6.37 2.47
C GLY A 79 21.65 -6.14 1.45
N HIS A 80 20.86 -7.17 1.14
CA HIS A 80 19.70 -7.04 0.26
C HIS A 80 18.59 -6.18 0.88
N ILE A 81 18.26 -6.40 2.16
CA ILE A 81 17.30 -5.57 2.90
C ILE A 81 17.78 -4.12 2.96
N PHE A 82 19.07 -3.89 3.20
CA PHE A 82 19.65 -2.55 3.22
C PHE A 82 19.53 -1.87 1.84
N LYS A 83 19.88 -2.55 0.75
CA LYS A 83 19.72 -2.03 -0.62
C LYS A 83 18.26 -1.70 -0.95
N LEU A 84 17.32 -2.56 -0.58
CA LEU A 84 15.88 -2.32 -0.76
C LEU A 84 15.41 -1.10 0.04
N ARG A 85 15.86 -0.96 1.29
CA ARG A 85 15.57 0.22 2.13
C ARG A 85 16.10 1.50 1.48
N VAL A 86 17.35 1.49 1.02
CA VAL A 86 17.97 2.66 0.34
C VAL A 86 17.22 3.01 -0.95
N ALA A 87 16.86 2.02 -1.77
CA ALA A 87 16.08 2.24 -2.98
C ALA A 87 14.69 2.85 -2.66
N ALA A 88 14.05 2.39 -1.59
CA ALA A 88 12.76 2.91 -1.15
C ALA A 88 12.82 4.32 -0.54
N LEU A 89 13.96 4.80 -0.05
CA LEU A 89 14.11 6.20 0.40
C LEU A 89 13.89 7.20 -0.75
N ARG A 90 14.15 6.79 -2.00
CA ARG A 90 13.86 7.60 -3.20
C ARG A 90 12.47 7.36 -3.77
N SER A 91 11.73 6.37 -3.26
CA SER A 91 10.35 6.11 -3.69
C SER A 91 9.41 7.16 -3.11
N SER A 92 8.37 7.49 -3.87
CA SER A 92 7.32 8.41 -3.42
C SER A 92 6.76 7.94 -2.08
N GLN A 93 6.60 8.85 -1.12
CA GLN A 93 5.89 8.55 0.12
C GLN A 93 4.36 8.64 -0.03
N ILE A 94 3.89 8.98 -1.23
CA ILE A 94 2.48 8.98 -1.60
C ILE A 94 2.06 7.54 -1.84
N CYS A 95 0.99 7.09 -1.19
CA CYS A 95 0.39 5.80 -1.43
C CYS A 95 -0.31 5.81 -2.81
N PRO A 96 0.18 5.09 -3.84
CA PRO A 96 -0.54 4.98 -5.09
C PRO A 96 -1.83 4.18 -4.86
N GLY A 97 -2.96 4.68 -5.36
CA GLY A 97 -4.25 4.00 -5.28
C GLY A 97 -5.14 4.36 -4.09
N VAL A 98 -4.74 5.31 -3.23
CA VAL A 98 -5.73 5.97 -2.36
C VAL A 98 -6.42 7.05 -3.19
N VAL A 99 -7.64 6.70 -3.58
CA VAL A 99 -8.62 7.49 -4.34
C VAL A 99 -8.43 8.99 -4.11
N ASP A 100 -7.97 9.70 -5.13
CA ASP A 100 -7.85 11.16 -5.08
C ASP A 100 -9.28 11.74 -5.02
N LYS A 101 -9.42 12.96 -4.50
CA LYS A 101 -10.68 13.68 -4.49
C LYS A 101 -11.27 13.84 -5.90
N SER A 102 -10.45 13.73 -6.94
CA SER A 102 -10.84 13.75 -8.37
C SER A 102 -11.35 12.43 -8.92
N ASP A 103 -11.20 11.32 -8.19
CA ASP A 103 -11.65 9.99 -8.61
C ASP A 103 -13.10 9.71 -8.14
N PHE A 104 -13.79 10.74 -7.63
CA PHE A 104 -15.20 10.74 -7.25
C PHE A 104 -15.97 11.86 -7.94
#